data_AF-A0A7X9BIM6-F1
#
_entry.id   AF-A0A7X9BIM6-F1
#
_cell.length_a   1.000
_cell.length_b   1.000
_cell.length_c   1.000
_cell.angle_alpha   90.00
_cell.angle_beta   90.00
_cell.angle_gamma   90.00
#
_symmetry.space_group_name_H-M   'P 1'
#
loop_
_entity.id
_entity.type
_entity.pdbx_description
1 polymer ?
#
loop_
_entity_poly.entity_id
_entity_poly.type
_entity_poly.pdbx_seq_one_letter_code
_entity_poly.pdbx_strand_id
1 'polypeptide(L)'
;MAKAKTSAHKVVMTEGKREIIRGLLSEYDIQTTGDIQDALKDLLGETIKEMMIAEMEEHLGYGKSERSDSDDYRNGYKSKTVKSSMGEVALSVPQDRKSTFEPIVVKKGQKDISEIDQKIIAMYAKGMTTRQISDTIEDIYGFDVSEGFVSDVTDKILPHIEEWQHRPLDAIYPVVYIDAIHYSVRDNGIIRKLAAYVILGITRDGLKEVLSITVGDNESAKYWLNVLNELKNRGVKDIMIICADGLSGIKEAITAAFPQTEYQR
;
A
#
# COMPACT_ATOMS: atom_id res chain seq x y z
N MET A 1 13.79 17.55 5.38
CA MET A 1 12.44 18.10 5.60
C MET A 1 12.10 17.95 7.08
N ALA A 2 11.77 19.03 7.77
CA ALA A 2 11.33 18.96 9.17
C ALA A 2 9.97 18.25 9.23
N LYS A 3 9.84 17.20 10.06
CA LYS A 3 8.54 16.57 10.32
C LYS A 3 7.59 17.66 10.84
N ALA A 4 6.55 17.99 10.07
CA ALA A 4 5.46 18.81 10.55
C ALA A 4 4.91 18.14 11.81
N LYS A 5 4.95 18.86 12.93
CA LYS A 5 4.44 18.38 14.21
C LYS A 5 2.93 18.20 14.02
N THR A 6 2.44 16.97 13.99
CA THR A 6 1.00 16.68 13.90
C THR A 6 0.31 17.42 15.04
N SER A 7 -0.49 18.43 14.71
CA SER A 7 -1.26 19.15 15.73
C SER A 7 -2.22 18.15 16.36
N ALA A 8 -2.21 18.04 17.69
CA ALA A 8 -3.17 17.17 18.39
C ALA A 8 -4.59 17.51 17.95
N HIS A 9 -5.34 16.51 17.49
CA HIS A 9 -6.74 16.71 17.12
C HIS A 9 -7.51 17.18 18.36
N LYS A 10 -7.92 18.45 18.38
CA LYS A 10 -8.87 18.96 19.37
C LYS A 10 -10.28 18.63 18.89
N VAL A 11 -10.92 17.68 19.54
CA VAL A 11 -12.32 17.35 19.26
C VAL A 11 -13.20 18.48 19.81
N VAL A 12 -13.96 19.13 18.93
CA VAL A 12 -15.03 20.04 19.34
C VAL A 12 -16.17 19.19 19.91
N MET A 13 -16.38 19.31 21.22
CA MET A 13 -17.41 18.57 21.96
C MET A 13 -18.76 19.28 21.86
N THR A 14 -19.59 18.80 20.93
CA THR A 14 -21.01 19.18 20.83
C THR A 14 -21.82 18.46 21.90
N GLU A 15 -23.03 18.96 22.17
CA GLU A 15 -23.95 18.34 23.14
C GLU A 15 -24.32 16.90 22.75
N GLY A 16 -24.68 16.65 21.49
CA GLY A 16 -24.94 15.29 21.01
C GLY A 16 -23.75 14.34 21.15
N LYS A 17 -22.50 14.80 20.97
CA LYS A 17 -21.31 13.97 21.23
C LYS A 17 -21.18 13.61 22.72
N ARG A 18 -21.54 14.53 23.62
CA ARG A 18 -21.53 14.26 25.07
C ARG A 18 -22.63 13.27 25.47
N GLU A 19 -23.79 13.34 24.84
CA GLU A 19 -24.87 12.36 25.06
C GLU A 19 -24.45 10.96 24.63
N ILE A 20 -23.83 10.82 23.46
CA ILE A 20 -23.29 9.53 22.99
C ILE A 20 -22.25 8.99 23.98
N ILE A 21 -21.31 9.82 24.45
CA ILE A 21 -20.31 9.39 25.44
C ILE A 21 -20.97 8.94 26.74
N ARG A 22 -21.97 9.68 27.25
CA ARG A 22 -22.69 9.30 28.47
C ARG A 22 -23.43 7.98 28.30
N GLY A 23 -24.12 7.80 27.17
CA GLY A 23 -24.79 6.55 26.84
C GLY A 23 -23.82 5.39 26.77
N LEU A 24 -22.66 5.58 26.12
CA LEU A 24 -21.62 4.55 26.06
C LEU A 24 -21.09 4.18 27.46
N LEU A 25 -20.81 5.17 28.30
CA LEU A 25 -20.35 4.94 29.68
C LEU A 25 -21.39 4.21 30.55
N SER A 26 -22.68 4.50 30.37
CA SER A 26 -23.74 3.88 31.17
C SER A 26 -24.12 2.49 30.69
N GLU A 27 -24.20 2.27 29.38
CA GLU A 27 -24.66 0.99 28.80
C GLU A 27 -23.58 -0.11 28.87
N TYR A 28 -22.30 0.27 28.74
CA TYR A 28 -21.18 -0.69 28.75
C TYR A 28 -20.49 -0.85 30.12
N ASP A 29 -21.02 -0.23 31.19
CA ASP A 29 -20.45 -0.23 32.55
C ASP A 29 -18.93 -0.05 32.57
N ILE A 30 -18.46 1.02 31.92
CA ILE A 30 -17.03 1.24 31.69
C ILE A 30 -16.34 1.66 32.99
N GLN A 31 -15.40 0.85 33.48
CA GLN A 31 -14.65 1.10 34.72
C GLN A 31 -13.15 1.30 34.47
N THR A 32 -12.64 0.72 33.37
CA THR A 32 -11.23 0.72 33.02
C THR A 32 -11.01 1.18 31.58
N THR A 33 -9.75 1.46 31.24
CA THR A 33 -9.38 1.75 29.85
C THR A 33 -9.52 0.53 28.94
N GLY A 34 -9.50 -0.69 29.48
CA GLY A 34 -9.76 -1.92 28.72
C GLY A 34 -11.23 -2.01 28.29
N ASP A 35 -12.15 -1.70 29.21
CA ASP A 35 -13.59 -1.73 28.94
C ASP A 35 -13.99 -0.72 27.84
N ILE A 36 -13.27 0.41 27.75
CA ILE A 36 -13.44 1.36 26.64
C ILE A 36 -13.09 0.70 25.31
N GLN A 37 -12.00 -0.06 25.24
CA GLN A 37 -11.57 -0.70 24.00
C GLN A 37 -12.56 -1.77 23.56
N ASP A 38 -13.07 -2.58 24.49
CA ASP A 38 -14.05 -3.62 24.17
C ASP A 38 -15.40 -3.02 23.77
N ALA A 39 -15.86 -1.96 24.47
CA ALA A 39 -17.05 -1.22 24.06
C ALA A 39 -16.92 -0.62 22.65
N LEU A 40 -15.74 -0.13 22.28
CA LEU A 40 -15.49 0.39 20.94
C LEU A 40 -15.44 -0.72 19.87
N LYS A 41 -14.92 -1.91 20.19
CA LYS A 41 -14.95 -3.07 19.27
C LYS A 41 -16.39 -3.52 19.00
N ASP A 42 -17.20 -3.61 20.04
CA ASP A 42 -18.62 -3.98 19.92
C ASP A 42 -19.39 -2.94 19.11
N LEU A 43 -19.19 -1.65 19.44
CA LEU A 43 -19.82 -0.55 18.72
C LEU A 43 -19.41 -0.54 17.25
N LEU A 44 -18.15 -0.80 16.93
CA LEU A 44 -17.68 -0.92 15.55
C LEU A 44 -18.40 -2.06 14.82
N GLY A 45 -18.46 -3.25 15.43
CA GLY A 45 -19.11 -4.42 14.85
C GLY A 45 -20.61 -4.21 14.60
N GLU A 46 -21.32 -3.68 15.58
CA GLU A 46 -22.76 -3.41 15.48
C GLU A 46 -23.06 -2.26 14.51
N THR A 47 -22.23 -1.20 14.47
CA THR A 47 -22.39 -0.12 13.47
C THR A 47 -22.25 -0.67 12.05
N ILE A 48 -21.24 -1.49 11.79
CA ILE A 48 -21.03 -2.12 10.46
C ILE A 48 -22.22 -3.02 10.09
N LYS A 49 -22.74 -3.79 11.05
CA LYS A 49 -23.92 -4.62 10.86
C LYS A 49 -25.15 -3.79 10.49
N GLU A 50 -25.44 -2.71 11.21
CA GLU A 50 -26.57 -1.83 10.90
C GLU A 50 -26.44 -1.19 9.51
N MET A 51 -25.22 -0.80 9.10
CA MET A 51 -24.98 -0.34 7.73
C MET A 51 -25.30 -1.43 6.69
N MET A 52 -24.86 -2.67 6.91
CA MET A 52 -25.18 -3.78 5.99
C MET A 52 -26.67 -4.15 6.01
N ILE A 53 -27.39 -3.92 7.11
CA ILE A 53 -28.85 -4.08 7.16
C ILE A 53 -29.53 -3.02 6.29
N ALA A 54 -29.05 -1.78 6.31
CA ALA A 54 -29.54 -0.72 5.42
C ALA A 54 -29.26 -1.05 3.94
N GLU A 55 -28.07 -1.56 3.62
CA GLU A 55 -27.75 -2.05 2.26
C GLU A 55 -28.68 -3.20 1.84
N MET A 56 -29.01 -4.11 2.75
CA MET A 56 -29.94 -5.22 2.48
C MET A 56 -31.37 -4.73 2.22
N GLU A 57 -31.80 -3.65 2.90
CA GLU A 57 -33.10 -3.01 2.65
C GLU A 57 -33.17 -2.41 1.26
N GLU A 58 -32.12 -1.73 0.84
CA GLU A 58 -32.00 -1.19 -0.51
C GLU A 58 -31.96 -2.31 -1.56
N HIS A 59 -31.17 -3.37 -1.31
CA HIS A 59 -31.05 -4.52 -2.21
C HIS A 59 -32.37 -5.27 -2.42
N LEU A 60 -33.11 -5.52 -1.32
CA LEU A 60 -34.38 -6.25 -1.38
C LEU A 60 -35.56 -5.35 -1.78
N GLY A 61 -35.44 -4.03 -1.58
CA GLY A 61 -36.48 -3.04 -1.83
C GLY A 61 -37.56 -2.98 -0.76
N TYR A 62 -37.33 -3.54 0.43
CA TYR A 62 -38.29 -3.51 1.54
C TYR A 62 -37.63 -3.67 2.94
N GLY A 63 -38.29 -3.09 3.94
CA GLY A 63 -37.86 -3.11 5.34
C GLY A 63 -38.00 -4.47 6.02
N LYS A 64 -37.35 -4.64 7.18
CA LYS A 64 -37.45 -5.89 7.93
C LYS A 64 -38.90 -6.15 8.34
N SER A 65 -39.40 -7.35 8.01
CA SER A 65 -40.79 -7.78 8.29
C SER A 65 -41.88 -6.98 7.58
N GLU A 66 -41.52 -6.15 6.60
CA GLU A 66 -42.46 -5.51 5.71
C GLU A 66 -42.99 -6.53 4.67
N ARG A 67 -44.27 -6.43 4.32
CA ARG A 67 -44.84 -7.26 3.25
C ARG A 67 -44.33 -6.73 1.91
N SER A 68 -43.83 -7.63 1.09
CA SER A 68 -43.34 -7.32 -0.25
C SER A 68 -43.70 -8.45 -1.19
N ASP A 69 -43.92 -8.11 -2.47
CA ASP A 69 -44.08 -9.05 -3.57
C ASP A 69 -42.72 -9.52 -4.14
N SER A 70 -41.62 -9.16 -3.48
CA SER A 70 -40.27 -9.58 -3.87
C SER A 70 -40.13 -11.10 -3.83
N ASP A 71 -39.50 -11.65 -4.85
CA ASP A 71 -39.20 -13.08 -4.98
C ASP A 71 -37.92 -13.48 -4.22
N ASP A 72 -37.35 -12.59 -3.39
CA ASP A 72 -36.22 -12.89 -2.52
C ASP A 72 -36.47 -12.42 -1.08
N TYR A 73 -35.89 -13.15 -0.13
CA TYR A 73 -36.20 -13.06 1.29
C TYR A 73 -34.95 -13.04 2.14
N ARG A 74 -35.02 -12.34 3.27
CA ARG A 74 -33.96 -12.42 4.29
C ARG A 74 -33.85 -13.84 4.84
N ASN A 75 -32.63 -14.34 4.95
CA ASN A 75 -32.30 -15.71 5.36
C ASN A 75 -31.32 -15.73 6.55
N GLY A 76 -31.53 -14.83 7.52
CA GLY A 76 -30.73 -14.74 8.73
C GLY A 76 -29.39 -14.03 8.53
N TYR A 77 -28.41 -14.40 9.36
CA TYR A 77 -27.07 -13.80 9.40
C TYR A 77 -25.99 -14.87 9.38
N LYS A 78 -24.85 -14.54 8.77
CA LYS A 78 -23.63 -15.34 8.80
C LYS A 78 -22.59 -14.65 9.66
N SER A 79 -21.98 -15.40 10.58
CA SER A 79 -20.84 -14.90 11.35
C SER A 79 -19.59 -14.76 10.47
N LYS A 80 -18.90 -13.63 10.60
CA LYS A 80 -17.66 -13.31 9.89
C LYS A 80 -16.76 -12.50 10.81
N THR A 81 -15.58 -13.04 11.14
CA THR A 81 -14.56 -12.28 11.86
C THR A 81 -13.74 -11.45 10.87
N VAL A 82 -13.56 -10.17 11.18
CA VAL A 82 -12.71 -9.24 10.42
C VAL A 82 -11.61 -8.66 11.31
N LYS A 83 -10.48 -8.35 10.69
CA LYS A 83 -9.34 -7.65 11.33
C LYS A 83 -9.55 -6.15 11.19
N SER A 84 -9.52 -5.43 12.29
CA SER A 84 -9.71 -3.98 12.38
C SER A 84 -8.52 -3.31 13.08
N SER A 85 -8.46 -1.98 13.07
CA SER A 85 -7.45 -1.24 13.85
C SER A 85 -7.56 -1.45 15.37
N MET A 86 -8.66 -2.02 15.85
CA MET A 86 -8.90 -2.31 17.27
C MET A 86 -8.76 -3.80 17.60
N GLY A 87 -8.33 -4.63 16.65
CA GLY A 87 -8.24 -6.08 16.81
C GLY A 87 -9.26 -6.84 15.96
N GLU A 88 -9.46 -8.12 16.29
CA GLU A 88 -10.49 -8.95 15.66
C GLU A 88 -11.90 -8.55 16.13
N VAL A 89 -12.80 -8.38 15.18
CA VAL A 89 -14.21 -8.02 15.42
C VAL A 89 -15.10 -9.05 14.74
N ALA A 90 -16.01 -9.64 15.51
CA ALA A 90 -17.02 -10.54 14.98
C ALA A 90 -18.18 -9.74 14.38
N LEU A 91 -18.48 -9.98 13.10
CA LEU A 91 -19.61 -9.36 12.39
C LEU A 91 -20.72 -10.37 12.13
N SER A 92 -21.96 -9.91 12.23
CA SER A 92 -23.14 -10.64 11.75
C SER A 92 -23.56 -10.09 10.39
N VAL A 93 -23.19 -10.78 9.31
CA VAL A 93 -23.46 -10.35 7.94
C VAL A 93 -24.87 -10.81 7.52
N PRO A 94 -25.78 -9.91 7.12
CA PRO A 94 -27.12 -10.30 6.67
C PRO A 94 -27.06 -11.13 5.39
N GLN A 95 -28.00 -12.05 5.22
CA GLN A 95 -28.09 -12.92 4.06
C GLN A 95 -29.48 -12.86 3.42
N ASP A 96 -29.52 -12.93 2.10
CA ASP A 96 -30.72 -13.18 1.29
C ASP A 96 -30.83 -14.67 0.92
N ARG A 97 -32.01 -15.10 0.53
CA ARG A 97 -32.32 -16.51 0.25
C ARG A 97 -31.67 -16.96 -1.04
N LYS A 98 -31.61 -16.08 -2.05
CA LYS A 98 -30.96 -16.36 -3.35
C LYS A 98 -29.46 -16.11 -3.37
N SER A 99 -28.86 -15.62 -2.26
CA SER A 99 -27.41 -15.34 -2.16
C SER A 99 -26.88 -14.30 -3.16
N THR A 100 -27.76 -13.44 -3.66
CA THR A 100 -27.50 -12.36 -4.61
C THR A 100 -27.01 -11.07 -3.95
N PHE A 101 -27.23 -10.89 -2.65
CA PHE A 101 -26.79 -9.70 -1.92
C PHE A 101 -25.26 -9.58 -1.91
N GLU A 102 -24.72 -8.44 -2.36
CA GLU A 102 -23.29 -8.13 -2.31
C GLU A 102 -23.02 -6.88 -1.46
N PRO A 103 -22.64 -7.06 -0.17
CA PRO A 103 -22.43 -5.92 0.71
C PRO A 103 -21.27 -5.04 0.24
N ILE A 104 -21.44 -3.72 0.37
CA ILE A 104 -20.45 -2.71 -0.06
C ILE A 104 -19.55 -2.34 1.12
N VAL A 105 -20.12 -2.15 2.33
CA VAL A 105 -19.37 -1.81 3.56
C VAL A 105 -18.27 -2.83 3.84
N VAL A 106 -18.60 -4.13 3.81
CA VAL A 106 -17.62 -5.22 3.95
C VAL A 106 -17.87 -6.28 2.89
N LYS A 107 -17.05 -6.27 1.84
CA LYS A 107 -17.24 -7.14 0.67
C LYS A 107 -17.20 -8.63 1.04
N LYS A 108 -17.83 -9.46 0.21
CA LYS A 108 -17.71 -10.94 0.31
C LYS A 108 -16.22 -11.33 0.24
N GLY A 109 -15.78 -12.17 1.18
CA GLY A 109 -14.38 -12.62 1.29
C GLY A 109 -13.40 -11.61 1.90
N GLN A 110 -13.74 -10.31 2.00
CA GLN A 110 -12.88 -9.31 2.64
C GLN A 110 -12.77 -9.58 4.14
N LYS A 111 -11.61 -9.98 4.63
CA LYS A 111 -11.36 -10.25 6.07
C LYS A 111 -10.58 -9.13 6.77
N ASP A 112 -10.06 -8.18 6.01
CA ASP A 112 -9.31 -7.04 6.54
C ASP A 112 -10.07 -5.74 6.23
N ILE A 113 -10.41 -5.01 7.28
CA ILE A 113 -11.02 -3.67 7.22
C ILE A 113 -10.09 -2.62 7.86
N SER A 114 -8.87 -3.01 8.20
CA SER A 114 -7.89 -2.12 8.77
C SER A 114 -7.11 -1.39 7.68
N GLU A 115 -6.78 -0.12 7.90
CA GLU A 115 -5.81 0.61 7.06
C GLU A 115 -4.37 0.17 7.35
N ILE A 116 -4.17 -1.13 7.63
CA ILE A 116 -2.87 -1.70 8.00
C ILE A 116 -1.96 -1.87 6.79
N ASP A 117 -2.52 -2.02 5.59
CA ASP A 117 -1.77 -2.23 4.34
C ASP A 117 -0.66 -1.17 4.18
N GLN A 118 -1.01 0.12 4.35
CA GLN A 118 -0.04 1.21 4.26
C GLN A 118 1.03 1.14 5.35
N LYS A 119 0.67 0.67 6.55
CA LYS A 119 1.62 0.51 7.66
C LYS A 119 2.56 -0.65 7.40
N ILE A 120 2.07 -1.75 6.85
CA ILE A 120 2.88 -2.90 6.40
C ILE A 120 3.88 -2.45 5.34
N ILE A 121 3.42 -1.76 4.30
CA ILE A 121 4.29 -1.21 3.24
C ILE A 121 5.35 -0.27 3.85
N ALA A 122 4.96 0.61 4.77
CA ALA A 122 5.88 1.54 5.42
C ALA A 122 6.91 0.84 6.32
N MET A 123 6.55 -0.25 6.99
CA MET A 123 7.48 -1.05 7.79
C MET A 123 8.46 -1.81 6.90
N TYR A 124 7.97 -2.40 5.81
CA TYR A 124 8.81 -3.08 4.82
C TYR A 124 9.81 -2.11 4.17
N ALA A 125 9.35 -0.92 3.78
CA ALA A 125 10.20 0.15 3.23
C ALA A 125 11.26 0.66 4.22
N LYS A 126 11.06 0.46 5.53
CA LYS A 126 12.06 0.78 6.58
C LYS A 126 13.06 -0.36 6.83
N GLY A 127 12.96 -1.45 6.09
CA GLY A 127 13.87 -2.59 6.17
C GLY A 127 13.51 -3.64 7.22
N MET A 128 12.26 -3.64 7.72
CA MET A 128 11.79 -4.72 8.58
C MET A 128 11.53 -5.99 7.75
N THR A 129 11.92 -7.15 8.29
CA THR A 129 11.62 -8.44 7.64
C THR A 129 10.13 -8.75 7.73
N THR A 130 9.62 -9.63 6.86
CA THR A 130 8.23 -10.13 6.89
C THR A 130 7.83 -10.66 8.26
N ARG A 131 8.74 -11.40 8.91
CA ARG A 131 8.58 -11.91 10.27
C ARG A 131 8.50 -10.80 11.32
N GLN A 132 9.43 -9.84 11.28
CA GLN A 132 9.40 -8.70 12.23
C GLN A 132 8.11 -7.90 12.08
N ILE A 133 7.60 -7.76 10.85
CA ILE A 133 6.32 -7.11 10.59
C ILE A 133 5.18 -7.90 11.22
N SER A 134 5.11 -9.22 10.99
CA SER A 134 4.14 -10.11 11.62
C SER A 134 4.10 -9.93 13.13
N ASP A 135 5.26 -10.09 13.78
CA ASP A 135 5.40 -9.98 15.24
C ASP A 135 4.94 -8.59 15.73
N THR A 136 5.32 -7.52 15.02
CA THR A 136 4.94 -6.14 15.36
C THR A 136 3.43 -5.90 15.24
N ILE A 137 2.78 -6.53 14.26
CA ILE A 137 1.33 -6.41 14.10
C ILE A 137 0.60 -7.17 15.19
N GLU A 138 1.05 -8.38 15.54
CA GLU A 138 0.48 -9.14 16.64
C GLU A 138 0.60 -8.36 17.96
N ASP A 139 1.77 -7.79 18.25
CA ASP A 139 2.03 -7.01 19.46
C ASP A 139 1.16 -5.75 19.59
N ILE A 140 0.93 -5.01 18.48
CA ILE A 140 0.24 -3.72 18.51
C ILE A 140 -1.27 -3.86 18.33
N TYR A 141 -1.70 -4.78 17.45
CA TYR A 141 -3.11 -4.92 17.04
C TYR A 141 -3.78 -6.17 17.62
N GLY A 142 -3.04 -7.11 18.20
CA GLY A 142 -3.59 -8.29 18.86
C GLY A 142 -4.12 -9.36 17.91
N PHE A 143 -3.73 -9.33 16.63
CA PHE A 143 -4.04 -10.38 15.66
C PHE A 143 -2.82 -10.79 14.84
N ASP A 144 -2.74 -12.07 14.52
CA ASP A 144 -1.64 -12.63 13.73
C ASP A 144 -1.76 -12.29 12.25
N VAL A 145 -0.63 -12.07 11.58
CA VAL A 145 -0.55 -11.80 10.15
C VAL A 145 0.59 -12.60 9.54
N SER A 146 0.26 -13.60 8.71
CA SER A 146 1.29 -14.45 8.11
C SER A 146 2.29 -13.67 7.25
N GLU A 147 3.53 -14.18 7.16
CA GLU A 147 4.56 -13.63 6.26
C GLU A 147 4.11 -13.61 4.79
N GLY A 148 3.27 -14.57 4.39
CA GLY A 148 2.64 -14.61 3.07
C GLY A 148 1.71 -13.42 2.84
N PHE A 149 0.87 -13.10 3.83
CA PHE A 149 0.00 -11.92 3.75
C PHE A 149 0.80 -10.62 3.67
N VAL A 150 1.90 -10.50 4.43
CA VAL A 150 2.80 -9.34 4.33
C VAL A 150 3.34 -9.20 2.91
N SER A 151 3.78 -10.31 2.31
CA SER A 151 4.22 -10.35 0.90
C SER A 151 3.10 -9.92 -0.06
N ASP A 152 1.90 -10.48 0.09
CA ASP A 152 0.73 -10.14 -0.74
C ASP A 152 0.37 -8.65 -0.65
N VAL A 153 0.46 -8.06 0.54
CA VAL A 153 0.25 -6.63 0.76
C VAL A 153 1.33 -5.79 0.07
N THR A 154 2.60 -6.19 0.17
CA THR A 154 3.68 -5.50 -0.54
C THR A 154 3.56 -5.64 -2.06
N ASP A 155 3.02 -6.74 -2.57
CA ASP A 155 2.83 -6.92 -4.01
C ASP A 155 1.76 -5.98 -4.60
N LYS A 156 0.85 -5.44 -3.78
CA LYS A 156 -0.13 -4.44 -4.22
C LYS A 156 0.52 -3.16 -4.77
N ILE A 157 1.78 -2.87 -4.42
CA ILE A 157 2.49 -1.69 -4.96
C ILE A 157 3.23 -1.97 -6.27
N LEU A 158 3.29 -3.21 -6.76
CA LEU A 158 3.96 -3.54 -8.03
C LEU A 158 3.45 -2.70 -9.21
N PRO A 159 2.14 -2.49 -9.41
CA PRO A 159 1.65 -1.61 -10.49
C PRO A 159 2.12 -0.15 -10.35
N HIS A 160 2.27 0.34 -9.12
CA HIS A 160 2.78 1.70 -8.87
C HIS A 160 4.28 1.80 -9.16
N ILE A 161 5.04 0.73 -8.91
CA ILE A 161 6.45 0.63 -9.30
C ILE A 161 6.57 0.66 -10.83
N GLU A 162 5.74 -0.11 -11.54
CA GLU A 162 5.71 -0.10 -13.00
C GLU A 162 5.35 1.29 -13.55
N GLU A 163 4.33 1.94 -13.01
CA GLU A 163 3.95 3.30 -13.39
C GLU A 163 5.11 4.29 -13.15
N TRP A 164 5.76 4.21 -11.98
CA TRP A 164 6.91 5.05 -11.65
C TRP A 164 8.10 4.81 -12.60
N GLN A 165 8.36 3.55 -12.98
CA GLN A 165 9.41 3.20 -13.95
C GLN A 165 9.13 3.76 -15.35
N HIS A 166 7.85 3.93 -15.73
CA HIS A 166 7.47 4.46 -17.05
C HIS A 166 7.07 5.94 -17.02
N ARG A 167 7.20 6.62 -15.87
CA ARG A 167 6.82 8.03 -15.74
C ARG A 167 7.59 8.92 -16.73
N PRO A 168 6.94 9.96 -17.29
CA PRO A 168 7.63 10.91 -18.16
C PRO A 168 8.74 11.63 -17.40
N LEU A 169 9.84 11.89 -18.10
CA LEU A 169 11.03 12.58 -17.60
C LEU A 169 11.21 13.92 -18.29
N ASP A 170 12.00 14.80 -17.66
CA ASP A 170 12.34 16.09 -18.25
C ASP A 170 13.19 15.92 -19.51
N ALA A 171 13.10 16.89 -20.42
CA ALA A 171 13.80 16.83 -21.70
C ALA A 171 15.32 16.96 -21.56
N ILE A 172 15.83 17.62 -20.51
CA ILE A 172 17.26 17.94 -20.38
C ILE A 172 17.70 17.73 -18.92
N TYR A 173 18.76 16.95 -18.73
CA TYR A 173 19.43 16.78 -17.45
C TYR A 173 20.89 17.25 -17.52
N PRO A 174 21.27 18.30 -16.77
CA PRO A 174 22.68 18.74 -16.71
C PRO A 174 23.64 17.65 -16.27
N VAL A 175 23.29 16.87 -15.24
CA VAL A 175 24.16 15.81 -14.71
C VAL A 175 23.34 14.58 -14.37
N VAL A 176 23.83 13.41 -14.78
CA VAL A 176 23.29 12.10 -14.40
C VAL A 176 24.39 11.26 -13.77
N TYR A 177 24.09 10.63 -12.64
CA TYR A 177 24.95 9.67 -11.96
C TYR A 177 24.38 8.27 -12.11
N ILE A 178 25.25 7.29 -12.32
CA ILE A 178 24.89 5.87 -12.35
C ILE A 178 25.74 5.18 -11.29
N ASP A 179 25.06 4.59 -10.30
CA ASP A 179 25.68 3.85 -9.21
C ASP A 179 25.13 2.42 -9.16
N ALA A 180 25.90 1.48 -8.60
CA ALA A 180 25.58 0.06 -8.58
C ALA A 180 25.62 -0.50 -7.16
N ILE A 181 24.53 -1.13 -6.73
CA ILE A 181 24.45 -1.83 -5.45
C ILE A 181 24.29 -3.33 -5.69
N HIS A 182 25.21 -4.13 -5.14
CA HIS A 182 25.21 -5.57 -5.33
C HIS A 182 24.37 -6.27 -4.27
N TYR A 183 23.46 -7.15 -4.72
CA TYR A 183 22.61 -7.97 -3.87
C TYR A 183 22.76 -9.45 -4.18
N SER A 184 22.70 -10.28 -3.14
CA SER A 184 22.62 -11.74 -3.29
C SER A 184 21.16 -12.14 -3.47
N VAL A 185 20.81 -12.59 -4.67
CA VAL A 185 19.45 -12.98 -5.04
C VAL A 185 19.42 -14.48 -5.30
N ARG A 186 18.37 -15.15 -4.83
CA ARG A 186 18.13 -16.56 -5.12
C ARG A 186 17.34 -16.66 -6.42
N ASP A 187 17.95 -17.24 -7.44
CA ASP A 187 17.34 -17.50 -8.74
C ASP A 187 17.40 -19.01 -9.03
N ASN A 188 16.24 -19.65 -9.21
CA ASN A 188 16.12 -21.08 -9.49
C ASN A 188 16.93 -21.99 -8.52
N GLY A 189 16.96 -21.63 -7.23
CA GLY A 189 17.69 -22.36 -6.20
C GLY A 189 19.19 -22.07 -6.11
N ILE A 190 19.74 -21.26 -7.02
CA ILE A 190 21.14 -20.84 -7.02
C ILE A 190 21.22 -19.39 -6.51
N ILE A 191 22.15 -19.11 -5.61
CA ILE A 191 22.42 -17.73 -5.18
C ILE A 191 23.33 -17.07 -6.21
N ARG A 192 22.84 -16.00 -6.83
CA ARG A 192 23.59 -15.15 -7.76
C ARG A 192 23.78 -13.76 -7.16
N LYS A 193 24.89 -13.12 -7.50
CA LYS A 193 25.09 -11.70 -7.19
C LYS A 193 24.58 -10.88 -8.38
N LEU A 194 23.51 -10.12 -8.16
CA LEU A 194 22.97 -9.18 -9.13
C LEU A 194 23.33 -7.76 -8.72
N ALA A 195 23.46 -6.87 -9.70
CA ALA A 195 23.64 -5.45 -9.47
C ALA A 195 22.33 -4.71 -9.73
N ALA A 196 21.92 -3.87 -8.78
CA ALA A 196 20.88 -2.88 -8.95
C ALA A 196 21.54 -1.54 -9.31
N TYR A 197 21.31 -1.07 -10.52
CA TYR A 197 21.81 0.21 -11.01
C TYR A 197 20.80 1.31 -10.71
N VAL A 198 21.23 2.33 -9.98
CA VAL A 198 20.44 3.51 -9.65
C VAL A 198 20.89 4.66 -10.54
N ILE A 199 19.97 5.19 -11.34
CA ILE A 199 20.22 6.34 -12.22
C ILE A 199 19.63 7.58 -11.55
N LEU A 200 20.49 8.50 -11.13
CA LEU A 200 20.12 9.73 -10.44
C LEU A 200 20.38 10.93 -11.35
N GLY A 201 19.34 11.71 -11.65
CA GLY A 201 19.44 12.95 -12.43
C GLY A 201 19.42 14.19 -11.54
N ILE A 202 20.11 15.23 -11.99
CA ILE A 202 19.95 16.61 -11.50
C ILE A 202 19.11 17.36 -12.52
N THR A 203 17.96 17.91 -12.12
CA THR A 203 17.11 18.71 -13.01
C THR A 203 17.74 20.08 -13.30
N ARG A 204 17.17 20.80 -14.26
CA ARG A 204 17.59 22.18 -14.58
C ARG A 204 17.46 23.15 -13.40
N ASP A 205 16.57 22.85 -12.46
CA ASP A 205 16.35 23.64 -11.25
C ASP A 205 17.29 23.23 -10.10
N GLY A 206 18.21 22.29 -10.33
CA GLY A 206 19.16 21.81 -9.34
C GLY A 206 18.58 20.80 -8.35
N LEU A 207 17.41 20.22 -8.64
CA LEU A 207 16.80 19.19 -7.79
C LEU A 207 17.33 17.80 -8.16
N LYS A 208 17.53 16.96 -7.14
CA LYS A 208 17.92 15.55 -7.33
C LYS A 208 16.67 14.69 -7.49
N GLU A 209 16.67 13.81 -8.47
CA GLU A 209 15.64 12.77 -8.57
C GLU A 209 16.19 11.45 -9.13
N VAL A 210 15.60 10.34 -8.73
CA VAL A 210 15.94 9.02 -9.28
C VAL A 210 15.14 8.84 -10.56
N LEU A 211 15.84 8.65 -11.68
CA LEU A 211 15.24 8.49 -13.01
C LEU A 211 14.80 7.04 -13.24
N SER A 212 15.64 6.08 -12.86
CA SER A 212 15.36 4.66 -13.00
C SER A 212 16.15 3.83 -11.99
N ILE A 213 15.63 2.64 -11.69
CA ILE A 213 16.33 1.57 -10.96
C ILE A 213 16.19 0.31 -11.81
N THR A 214 17.31 -0.23 -12.27
CA THR A 214 17.34 -1.41 -13.13
C THR A 214 18.21 -2.50 -12.52
N VAL A 215 17.68 -3.72 -12.43
CA VAL A 215 18.43 -4.88 -11.95
C VAL A 215 18.98 -5.64 -13.16
N GLY A 216 20.29 -5.91 -13.17
CA GLY A 216 20.96 -6.59 -14.28
C GLY A 216 21.91 -7.69 -13.81
N ASP A 217 22.04 -8.72 -14.64
CA ASP A 217 23.02 -9.81 -14.49
C ASP A 217 24.24 -9.61 -15.41
N ASN A 218 24.20 -8.65 -16.36
CA ASN A 218 25.24 -8.52 -17.38
C ASN A 218 25.47 -7.07 -17.87
N GLU A 219 26.67 -6.54 -17.64
CA GLU A 219 27.13 -5.20 -18.04
C GLU A 219 27.61 -5.15 -19.49
N SER A 220 26.71 -5.43 -20.44
CA SER A 220 27.05 -5.33 -21.86
C SER A 220 26.71 -3.94 -22.42
N ALA A 221 27.42 -3.50 -23.47
CA ALA A 221 27.06 -2.28 -24.18
C ALA A 221 25.59 -2.28 -24.68
N LYS A 222 25.07 -3.46 -25.06
CA LYS A 222 23.66 -3.62 -25.46
C LYS A 222 22.69 -3.37 -24.30
N TYR A 223 23.04 -3.85 -23.11
CA TYR A 223 22.25 -3.62 -21.90
C TYR A 223 22.16 -2.12 -21.59
N TRP A 224 23.30 -1.43 -21.54
CA TRP A 224 23.35 0.01 -21.30
C TRP A 224 22.63 0.82 -22.38
N LEU A 225 22.75 0.42 -23.64
CA LEU A 225 22.03 1.08 -24.73
C LEU A 225 20.51 0.97 -24.55
N ASN A 226 20.01 -0.19 -24.10
CA ASN A 226 18.59 -0.36 -23.80
C ASN A 226 18.14 0.57 -22.66
N VAL A 227 18.91 0.62 -21.57
CA VAL A 227 18.63 1.50 -20.42
C VAL A 227 18.60 2.97 -20.84
N LEU A 228 19.58 3.42 -21.63
CA LEU A 228 19.63 4.81 -22.13
C LEU A 228 18.49 5.12 -23.12
N ASN A 229 18.09 4.15 -23.95
CA ASN A 229 16.95 4.29 -24.84
C ASN A 229 15.62 4.36 -24.08
N GLU A 230 15.48 3.68 -22.94
CA GLU A 230 14.31 3.80 -22.07
C GLU A 230 14.16 5.24 -21.56
N LEU A 231 15.26 5.87 -21.11
CA LEU A 231 15.26 7.28 -20.71
C LEU A 231 14.79 8.21 -21.85
N LYS A 232 15.25 7.94 -23.08
CA LYS A 232 14.79 8.69 -24.27
C LYS A 232 13.30 8.52 -24.53
N ASN A 233 12.82 7.28 -24.49
CA ASN A 233 11.41 6.97 -24.72
C ASN A 233 10.51 7.64 -23.67
N ARG A 234 11.03 7.87 -22.47
CA ARG A 234 10.35 8.59 -21.39
C ARG A 234 10.45 10.12 -21.48
N GLY A 235 11.20 10.66 -22.45
CA GLY A 235 11.20 12.10 -22.77
C GLY A 235 12.57 12.78 -22.75
N VAL A 236 13.62 12.09 -22.27
CA VAL A 236 14.97 12.68 -22.20
C VAL A 236 15.52 12.89 -23.59
N LYS A 237 15.87 14.14 -23.92
CA LYS A 237 16.44 14.52 -25.21
C LYS A 237 17.94 14.73 -25.14
N ASP A 238 18.41 15.30 -24.04
CA ASP A 238 19.82 15.65 -23.87
C ASP A 238 20.29 15.46 -22.43
N ILE A 239 21.54 15.04 -22.29
CA ILE A 239 22.23 14.89 -21.01
C ILE A 239 23.61 15.52 -21.20
N MET A 240 23.97 16.53 -20.40
CA MET A 240 25.27 17.19 -20.61
C MET A 240 26.42 16.33 -20.09
N ILE A 241 26.28 15.81 -18.87
CA ILE A 241 27.33 15.00 -18.20
C ILE A 241 26.73 13.72 -17.64
N ILE A 242 27.35 12.57 -17.94
CA ILE A 242 27.09 11.30 -17.26
C ILE A 242 28.33 10.90 -16.46
N CYS A 243 28.12 10.66 -15.16
CA CYS A 243 29.13 10.17 -14.23
C CYS A 243 28.84 8.71 -13.85
N ALA A 244 29.77 7.79 -14.10
CA ALA A 244 29.62 6.39 -13.70
C ALA A 244 30.98 5.72 -13.44
N ASP A 245 31.06 4.81 -12.47
CA ASP A 245 32.31 4.11 -12.17
C ASP A 245 32.46 2.80 -12.94
N GLY A 246 33.36 2.80 -13.92
CA GLY A 246 34.00 1.58 -14.41
C GLY A 246 33.07 0.54 -15.05
N LEU A 247 31.87 0.93 -15.46
CA LEU A 247 30.85 0.02 -16.01
C LEU A 247 31.25 -0.44 -17.42
N SER A 248 31.22 -1.75 -17.64
CA SER A 248 31.63 -2.33 -18.92
C SER A 248 30.66 -1.93 -20.03
N GLY A 249 31.18 -1.46 -21.18
CA GLY A 249 30.37 -1.14 -22.35
C GLY A 249 29.52 0.15 -22.26
N ILE A 250 29.60 0.90 -21.15
CA ILE A 250 28.74 2.08 -20.96
C ILE A 250 29.14 3.25 -21.86
N LYS A 251 30.44 3.43 -22.12
CA LYS A 251 30.95 4.54 -22.93
C LYS A 251 30.47 4.42 -24.38
N GLU A 252 30.48 3.22 -24.93
CA GLU A 252 29.96 2.91 -26.26
C GLU A 252 28.46 3.17 -26.34
N ALA A 253 27.71 2.76 -25.30
CA ALA A 253 26.27 2.99 -25.21
C ALA A 253 25.92 4.49 -25.11
N ILE A 254 26.65 5.27 -24.31
CA ILE A 254 26.49 6.72 -24.19
C ILE A 254 26.73 7.37 -25.55
N THR A 255 27.83 7.04 -26.23
CA THR A 255 28.16 7.63 -27.53
C THR A 255 27.08 7.35 -28.58
N ALA A 256 26.43 6.18 -28.53
CA ALA A 256 25.35 5.81 -29.44
C ALA A 256 24.01 6.46 -29.08
N ALA A 257 23.67 6.55 -27.78
CA ALA A 257 22.41 7.13 -27.34
C ALA A 257 22.49 8.66 -27.27
N PHE A 258 23.44 9.21 -26.53
CA PHE A 258 23.58 10.65 -26.31
C PHE A 258 24.97 11.11 -26.79
N PRO A 259 25.14 11.32 -28.11
CA PRO A 259 26.46 11.57 -28.70
C PRO A 259 27.10 12.90 -28.27
N GLN A 260 26.31 13.82 -27.71
CA GLN A 260 26.79 15.12 -27.21
C GLN A 260 27.13 15.10 -25.72
N THR A 261 26.86 13.99 -25.01
CA THR A 261 27.12 13.86 -23.58
C THR A 261 28.59 13.67 -23.29
N GLU A 262 29.10 14.46 -22.34
CA GLU A 262 30.43 14.24 -21.76
C GLU A 262 30.36 13.11 -20.72
N TYR A 263 31.19 12.09 -20.91
CA TYR A 263 31.32 10.99 -19.96
C TYR A 263 32.48 11.25 -19.01
N GLN A 264 32.19 11.23 -17.70
CA GLN A 264 33.17 11.33 -16.64
C GLN A 264 33.16 10.05 -15.80
N ARG A 265 34.34 9.58 -15.43
CA ARG A 265 34.50 8.51 -14.43
C ARG A 265 34.65 9.11 -13.03
#